data_AF-A0A9D1CK68-F1
#
_entry.id   AF-A0A9D1CK68-F1
#
_cell.length_a   1.000
_cell.length_b   1.000
_cell.length_c   1.000
_cell.angle_alpha   90.00
_cell.angle_beta   90.00
_cell.angle_gamma   90.00
#
_symmetry.space_group_name_H-M   'P 1'
#
loop_
_entity.id
_entity.type
_entity.pdbx_description
1 polymer ?
#
loop_
_entity_poly.entity_id
_entity_poly.type
_entity_poly.pdbx_seq_one_letter_code
_entity_poly.pdbx_strand_id
1 'polypeptide(L)'
;MKKVTLNGKIYQLIENKSNCFNEEDVIPKFTEYFDTFDYVLGDYSYGKLRLKGFYDSTSNKKTKINDVSRWKEYVKSYCAYDCNYFLLKKEK
;
A
#
# COMPACT_ATOMS: atom_id res chain seq x y z
N MET A 1 16.39 -1.84 -4.79
CA MET A 1 14.99 -1.72 -4.32
C MET A 1 14.65 -0.23 -4.25
N LYS A 2 13.51 0.20 -4.80
CA LYS A 2 13.12 1.62 -4.85
C LYS A 2 12.62 2.09 -3.48
N LYS A 3 13.05 3.28 -3.04
CA LYS A 3 12.57 3.95 -1.82
C LYS A 3 11.88 5.26 -2.21
N VAL A 4 10.93 5.69 -1.38
CA VAL A 4 10.17 6.94 -1.55
C VAL A 4 9.98 7.60 -0.18
N THR A 5 9.94 8.93 -0.14
CA THR A 5 9.65 9.68 1.09
C THR A 5 8.22 10.18 1.04
N LEU A 6 7.38 9.72 1.96
CA LEU A 6 5.97 10.13 2.07
C LEU A 6 5.74 10.64 3.50
N ASN A 7 5.19 11.84 3.66
CA ASN A 7 4.99 12.50 4.96
C ASN A 7 6.24 12.50 5.85
N GLY A 8 7.41 12.75 5.24
CA GLY A 8 8.71 12.76 5.94
C GLY A 8 9.19 11.40 6.44
N LYS A 9 8.52 10.30 6.07
CA LYS A 9 8.89 8.93 6.42
C LYS A 9 9.34 8.18 5.17
N ILE A 10 10.28 7.25 5.34
CA ILE A 10 10.82 6.47 4.22
C ILE A 10 9.98 5.22 4.05
N TYR A 11 9.59 4.94 2.81
CA TYR A 11 8.90 3.73 2.42
C TYR A 11 9.68 3.00 1.34
N GLN A 12 9.73 1.69 1.46
CA GLN A 12 10.34 0.79 0.50
C GLN A 12 9.26 0.16 -0.38
N LEU A 13 9.48 0.17 -1.69
CA LEU A 13 8.63 -0.54 -2.64
C LEU A 13 8.96 -2.03 -2.61
N ILE A 14 8.04 -2.82 -2.04
CA ILE A 14 8.18 -4.27 -1.85
C ILE A 14 7.63 -5.03 -3.06
N GLU A 15 6.52 -4.57 -3.62
CA GLU A 15 5.86 -5.18 -4.77
C GLU A 15 5.41 -4.09 -5.73
N ASN A 16 5.54 -4.31 -7.04
CA ASN A 16 5.10 -3.37 -8.06
C ASN A 16 4.66 -4.12 -9.33
N LYS A 17 3.39 -4.53 -9.35
CA LYS A 17 2.83 -5.20 -10.52
C LYS A 17 2.70 -4.20 -11.68
N SER A 18 3.15 -4.61 -12.86
CA SER A 18 3.10 -3.83 -14.10
C SER A 18 3.81 -2.47 -14.02
N ASN A 19 4.76 -2.30 -13.08
CA ASN A 19 5.47 -1.06 -12.85
C ASN A 19 4.56 0.18 -12.64
N CYS A 20 3.38 -0.01 -12.04
CA CYS A 20 2.36 1.04 -11.90
C CYS A 20 2.58 2.05 -10.77
N PHE A 21 3.57 1.85 -9.91
CA PHE A 21 3.88 2.80 -8.85
C PHE A 21 4.32 4.16 -9.43
N ASN A 22 3.52 5.19 -9.17
CA ASN A 22 3.79 6.58 -9.50
C ASN A 22 3.72 7.43 -8.21
N GLU A 23 4.81 8.11 -7.90
CA GLU A 23 4.92 8.93 -6.69
C GLU A 23 3.99 10.15 -6.73
N GLU A 24 3.83 10.76 -7.92
CA GLU A 24 2.96 11.93 -8.12
C GLU A 24 1.48 11.62 -7.87
N ASP A 25 1.05 10.38 -8.16
CA ASP A 25 -0.31 9.94 -7.87
C ASP A 25 -0.53 9.64 -6.37
N VAL A 26 0.53 9.23 -5.68
CA VAL A 26 0.50 8.78 -4.28
C VAL A 26 0.50 9.97 -3.33
N ILE A 27 1.43 10.92 -3.50
CA ILE A 27 1.61 12.09 -2.63
C ILE A 27 0.29 12.77 -2.26
N PRO A 28 -0.59 13.17 -3.21
CA PRO A 28 -1.81 13.89 -2.87
C PRO A 28 -2.85 13.05 -2.12
N LYS A 29 -2.75 11.71 -2.15
CA LYS A 29 -3.66 10.79 -1.45
C LYS A 29 -3.09 10.27 -0.14
N PHE A 30 -1.79 10.41 0.06
CA PHE A 30 -1.08 9.88 1.21
C PHE A 30 -1.22 10.81 2.42
N THR A 31 -2.38 10.76 3.07
CA THR A 31 -2.66 11.55 4.29
C THR A 31 -1.98 10.97 5.53
N GLU A 32 -1.90 11.76 6.60
CA GLU A 32 -1.34 11.36 7.91
C GLU A 32 -1.99 10.10 8.50
N TYR A 33 -3.22 9.76 8.08
CA TYR A 33 -3.86 8.49 8.42
C TYR A 33 -2.96 7.28 8.09
N PHE A 34 -2.26 7.32 6.95
CA PHE A 34 -1.38 6.24 6.51
C PHE A 34 -0.08 6.13 7.32
N ASP A 35 0.22 7.14 8.13
CA ASP A 35 1.40 7.13 9.00
C ASP A 35 1.25 6.17 10.17
N THR A 36 0.02 5.74 10.47
CA THR A 36 -0.26 4.75 11.51
C THR A 36 0.07 3.32 11.10
N PHE A 37 0.13 3.03 9.79
CA PHE A 37 0.28 1.68 9.24
C PHE A 37 1.72 1.34 8.87
N ASP A 38 2.07 0.06 8.98
CA ASP A 38 3.40 -0.44 8.61
C ASP A 38 3.54 -0.65 7.10
N TYR A 39 2.43 -0.93 6.41
CA TYR A 39 2.37 -1.16 4.97
C TYR A 39 1.23 -0.36 4.35
N VAL A 40 1.43 0.11 3.12
CA VAL A 40 0.39 0.77 2.34
C VAL A 40 0.33 0.12 0.97
N LEU A 41 -0.82 -0.47 0.67
CA LEU A 41 -1.15 -1.00 -0.65
C LEU A 41 -1.76 0.12 -1.48
N GLY A 42 -1.26 0.29 -2.70
CA GLY A 42 -1.92 1.06 -3.74
C GLY A 42 -2.45 0.16 -4.82
N ASP A 43 -3.70 0.32 -5.22
CA ASP A 43 -4.29 -0.40 -6.33
C ASP A 43 -5.01 0.57 -7.28
N TYR A 44 -4.95 0.29 -8.58
CA TYR A 44 -5.61 1.08 -9.60
C TYR A 44 -6.89 0.39 -10.06
N SER A 45 -8.02 0.95 -9.65
CA SER A 45 -9.34 0.48 -10.07
C SER A 45 -10.00 1.55 -10.93
N TYR A 46 -10.40 1.17 -12.14
CA TYR A 46 -10.97 2.10 -13.14
C TYR A 46 -10.10 3.35 -13.36
N GLY A 47 -8.78 3.17 -13.39
CA GLY A 47 -7.81 4.27 -13.58
C GLY A 47 -7.62 5.19 -12.37
N LYS A 48 -8.29 4.93 -11.24
CA LYS A 48 -8.14 5.71 -10.01
C LYS A 48 -7.32 4.94 -8.97
N LEU A 49 -6.28 5.59 -8.45
CA LEU A 49 -5.50 5.05 -7.33
C LEU A 49 -6.35 5.00 -6.05
N ARG A 50 -6.35 3.85 -5.39
CA ARG A 50 -6.90 3.64 -4.06
C ARG A 50 -5.75 3.23 -3.13
N LEU A 51 -5.74 3.76 -1.92
CA LEU A 51 -4.74 3.43 -0.90
C LEU A 51 -5.40 2.70 0.26
N LYS A 52 -4.75 1.65 0.76
CA LYS A 52 -5.19 0.90 1.93
C LYS A 52 -4.01 0.62 2.86
N GLY A 53 -4.18 0.97 4.13
CA GLY A 53 -3.22 0.67 5.18
C GLY A 53 -3.33 -0.75 5.72
N PHE A 54 -2.19 -1.38 5.99
CA PHE A 54 -2.06 -2.67 6.64
C PHE A 54 -1.00 -2.57 7.75
N TYR A 55 -1.26 -3.26 8.86
CA TYR A 55 -0.29 -3.47 9.92
C TYR A 55 0.54 -4.72 9.65
N ASP A 56 1.75 -4.72 10.20
CA ASP A 56 2.57 -5.92 10.24
C ASP A 56 1.82 -7.06 10.97
N SER A 57 2.02 -8.29 10.50
CA SER A 57 1.38 -9.46 11.11
C SER A 57 1.81 -9.70 12.56
N THR A 58 2.84 -9.02 13.05
CA THR A 58 3.25 -9.06 14.47
C THR A 58 2.63 -7.93 15.31
N SER A 59 1.98 -6.95 14.71
CA SER A 59 1.44 -5.77 15.41
C SER A 59 0.20 -6.10 16.24
N ASN A 60 0.13 -5.60 17.47
CA ASN A 60 -1.05 -5.72 18.33
C ASN A 60 -2.24 -4.86 17.86
N LYS A 61 -2.02 -3.90 16.94
CA LYS A 61 -3.07 -3.06 16.35
C LYS A 61 -3.77 -3.73 15.16
N LYS A 62 -3.25 -4.88 14.72
CA LYS A 62 -3.82 -5.59 13.57
C LYS A 62 -5.17 -6.22 13.92
N THR A 63 -5.99 -6.34 12.90
CA THR A 63 -7.26 -7.04 12.86
C THR A 63 -7.22 -7.95 11.64
N LYS A 64 -8.22 -8.83 11.50
CA LYS A 64 -8.31 -9.72 10.33
C LYS A 64 -8.37 -8.99 8.98
N ILE A 65 -8.73 -7.70 8.93
CA ILE A 65 -8.97 -6.94 7.69
C ILE A 65 -7.75 -6.09 7.29
N ASN A 66 -6.88 -5.74 8.23
CA ASN A 66 -5.71 -4.90 8.02
C ASN A 66 -4.40 -5.62 8.37
N ASP A 67 -4.40 -6.95 8.45
CA ASP A 67 -3.18 -7.75 8.53
C ASP A 67 -2.53 -7.85 7.14
N VAL A 68 -1.26 -7.44 7.03
CA VAL A 68 -0.53 -7.45 5.77
C VAL A 68 -0.48 -8.83 5.12
N SER A 69 -0.47 -9.94 5.88
CA SER A 69 -0.49 -11.30 5.31
C SER A 69 -1.63 -11.55 4.32
N ARG A 70 -2.71 -10.76 4.42
CA ARG A 70 -3.92 -10.87 3.59
C ARG A 70 -3.99 -9.83 2.48
N TRP A 71 -2.93 -9.06 2.22
CA TRP A 71 -2.94 -8.02 1.18
C TRP A 71 -3.23 -8.62 -0.20
N LYS A 72 -2.72 -9.82 -0.51
CA LYS A 72 -2.99 -10.53 -1.77
C LYS A 72 -4.46 -10.94 -1.90
N GLU A 73 -5.07 -11.40 -0.81
CA GLU A 73 -6.51 -11.71 -0.78
C GLU A 73 -7.32 -10.44 -1.04
N TYR A 74 -6.94 -9.31 -0.41
CA TYR A 74 -7.61 -8.03 -0.64
C TYR A 74 -7.56 -7.63 -2.12
N VAL A 75 -6.39 -7.69 -2.76
CA VAL A 75 -6.27 -7.38 -4.20
C VAL A 75 -7.17 -8.30 -5.03
N LYS A 76 -7.17 -9.61 -4.75
CA LYS A 76 -7.99 -10.58 -5.48
C LYS A 76 -9.49 -10.33 -5.32
N SER A 77 -9.94 -9.92 -4.14
CA SER A 77 -11.36 -9.72 -3.84
C SER A 77 -11.89 -8.34 -4.24
N TYR A 78 -11.06 -7.30 -4.18
CA TYR A 78 -11.50 -5.91 -4.33
C TYR A 78 -10.94 -5.21 -5.55
N CYS A 79 -9.93 -5.77 -6.22
CA CYS A 79 -9.44 -5.22 -7.47
C CYS A 79 -9.99 -5.96 -8.68
N ALA A 80 -10.17 -5.21 -9.77
CA ALA A 80 -10.67 -5.75 -11.03
C ALA A 80 -9.73 -6.81 -11.61
N TYR A 81 -10.22 -7.59 -12.58
CA TYR A 81 -9.39 -8.54 -13.31
C TYR A 81 -8.16 -7.84 -13.90
N ASP A 82 -6.99 -8.45 -13.68
CA ASP A 82 -5.68 -7.92 -14.06
C ASP A 82 -5.31 -6.53 -13.52
N CYS A 83 -5.90 -6.12 -12.40
CA CYS A 83 -5.57 -4.86 -11.75
C CYS A 83 -4.07 -4.70 -11.45
N ASN A 84 -3.59 -3.47 -11.66
CA ASN A 84 -2.26 -3.02 -11.32
C ASN A 84 -2.22 -2.55 -9.87
N TYR A 85 -1.20 -2.98 -9.13
CA TYR A 85 -1.05 -2.63 -7.73
C TYR A 85 0.42 -2.58 -7.32
N PHE A 86 0.69 -1.92 -6.21
CA PHE A 86 1.99 -1.87 -5.56
C PHE A 86 1.84 -1.94 -4.05
N LEU A 87 2.88 -2.40 -3.37
CA LEU A 87 2.93 -2.47 -1.91
C LEU A 87 4.15 -1.72 -1.40
N LEU A 88 3.89 -0.74 -0.53
CA LEU A 88 4.90 0.01 0.20
C LEU A 88 5.02 -0.53 1.63
N LYS A 89 6.24 -0.60 2.14
CA LYS A 89 6.55 -0.90 3.54
C LYS A 89 7.27 0.30 4.16
N LYS A 90 6.80 0.76 5.31
CA LYS A 90 7.47 1.80 6.09
C LYS A 90 8.80 1.27 6.63
N GLU A 91 9.88 2.02 6.43
CA GLU A 91 11.13 1.77 7.16
C GLU A 91 10.97 2.30 8.59
N LYS A 92 11.37 1.47 9.57
CA LYS A 92 11.28 1.79 10.99
C LYS A 92 12.20 2.95 11.36
#